data_AF-A0A0Q9R277-F1
#
_entry.id   AF-A0A0Q9R277-F1
#
_cell.length_a   1.000
_cell.length_b   1.000
_cell.length_c   1.000
_cell.angle_alpha   90.00
_cell.angle_beta   90.00
_cell.angle_gamma   90.00
#
_symmetry.space_group_name_H-M   'P 1'
#
loop_
_entity.id
_entity.type
_entity.pdbx_description
1 polymer ?
#
loop_
_entity_poly.entity_id
_entity_poly.type
_entity_poly.pdbx_seq_one_letter_code
_entity_poly.pdbx_strand_id
1 'polypeptide(L)'
;MLERVTDTQLALLGDGKIRDLPGGVDQYLQLRRGAAISGDKLAGTPMGSDSGNGTTTAAAGSAGPSPEEARQAKKDLTRIERQMTKTSSQIEKINQQMSDAGSKATVDFEKVAGLDAKLRELQAEQESLEGQWLEAAEVLGE
;
A
#
# COMPACT_ATOMS: atom_id res chain seq x y z
N MET A 1 14.42 -9.42 -14.32
CA MET A 1 13.64 -8.55 -15.23
C MET A 1 12.31 -8.30 -14.57
N LEU A 2 11.88 -7.03 -14.46
CA LEU A 2 10.53 -6.70 -14.01
C LEU A 2 9.68 -6.54 -15.27
N GLU A 3 9.00 -7.60 -15.68
CA GLU A 3 8.09 -7.57 -16.82
C GLU A 3 6.81 -6.87 -16.37
N ARG A 4 6.74 -5.54 -16.50
CA ARG A 4 5.51 -4.77 -16.33
C ARG A 4 5.15 -4.15 -17.67
N VAL A 5 4.21 -4.79 -18.36
CA VAL A 5 3.60 -4.22 -19.57
C VAL A 5 2.59 -3.17 -19.12
N THR A 6 2.80 -1.93 -19.53
CA THR A 6 1.87 -0.82 -19.32
C THR A 6 1.65 -0.17 -20.67
N ASP A 7 0.40 0.19 -20.97
CA ASP A 7 0.05 0.82 -22.25
C ASP A 7 0.51 2.29 -22.33
N THR A 8 0.80 2.91 -21.19
CA THR A 8 1.21 4.32 -21.10
C THR A 8 2.12 4.52 -19.90
N GLN A 9 3.18 5.31 -20.06
CA GLN A 9 4.12 5.66 -18.99
C GLN A 9 4.23 7.18 -18.92
N LEU A 10 4.05 7.76 -17.74
CA LEU A 10 4.09 9.22 -17.54
C LEU A 10 5.22 9.58 -16.57
N ALA A 11 5.78 10.78 -16.70
CA ALA A 11 6.74 11.32 -15.74
C ALA A 11 6.47 12.77 -15.35
N LEU A 12 6.84 13.08 -14.10
CA LEU A 12 6.96 14.42 -13.56
C LEU A 12 8.45 14.73 -13.41
N LEU A 13 8.96 15.73 -14.15
CA LEU A 13 10.40 16.03 -14.24
C LEU A 13 10.85 17.14 -13.26
N GLY A 14 10.00 17.49 -12.29
CA GLY A 14 10.27 18.55 -11.30
C GLY A 14 9.87 19.96 -11.75
N ASP A 15 9.42 20.14 -12.99
CA ASP A 15 8.91 21.39 -13.58
C ASP A 15 7.39 21.59 -13.35
N GLY A 16 6.78 20.74 -12.52
CA GLY A 16 5.34 20.73 -12.25
C GLY A 16 4.48 20.26 -13.43
N LYS A 17 5.07 19.74 -14.51
CA LYS A 17 4.35 19.28 -15.71
C LYS A 17 4.48 17.77 -15.86
N ILE A 18 3.37 17.13 -16.26
CA ILE A 18 3.33 15.71 -16.61
C ILE A 18 3.65 15.56 -18.10
N ARG A 19 4.48 14.58 -18.44
CA ARG A 19 4.86 14.26 -19.82
C ARG A 19 4.73 12.77 -20.07
N ASP A 20 4.27 12.42 -21.26
CA ASP A 20 4.22 11.05 -21.73
C ASP A 20 5.62 10.53 -22.11
N LEU A 21 5.87 9.25 -21.81
CA LEU A 21 7.14 8.56 -21.98
C LEU A 21 6.96 7.27 -22.79
N PRO A 22 6.75 7.36 -24.11
CA PRO A 22 6.67 6.18 -24.97
C PRO A 22 7.98 5.36 -24.99
N GLY A 23 9.12 5.95 -24.62
CA GLY A 23 10.42 5.27 -24.44
C GLY A 23 10.69 4.84 -22.99
N GLY A 24 9.71 4.98 -22.11
CA GLY A 24 9.73 4.54 -20.73
C GLY A 24 10.88 5.08 -19.86
N VAL A 25 11.39 4.23 -18.97
CA VAL A 25 12.39 4.61 -17.95
C VAL A 25 13.70 5.11 -18.57
N ASP A 26 14.13 4.55 -19.71
CA ASP A 26 15.35 4.98 -20.38
C ASP A 26 15.24 6.44 -20.88
N GLN A 27 14.09 6.78 -21.45
CA GLN A 27 13.75 8.15 -21.84
C GLN A 27 13.71 9.08 -20.62
N TYR A 28 13.11 8.66 -19.51
CA TYR A 28 13.12 9.42 -18.25
C TYR A 28 14.54 9.73 -17.76
N LEU A 29 15.41 8.73 -17.74
CA LEU A 29 16.80 8.90 -17.31
C LEU A 29 17.59 9.83 -18.25
N GLN A 30 17.31 9.78 -19.56
CA GLN A 30 17.91 10.70 -20.52
C GLN A 30 17.47 12.14 -20.29
N LEU A 31 16.18 12.37 -20.08
CA LEU A 31 15.62 13.70 -19.78
C LEU A 31 16.21 14.27 -18.49
N ARG A 32 16.34 13.44 -17.44
CA ARG A 32 16.93 13.82 -16.17
C ARG A 32 18.42 14.16 -16.28
N ARG A 33 19.18 13.42 -17.10
CA ARG A 33 20.59 13.75 -17.39
C ARG A 33 20.71 15.07 -18.16
N GLY A 34 19.83 15.33 -19.13
CA GLY A 34 19.82 16.59 -19.89
C GLY A 34 19.49 17.81 -19.01
N ALA A 35 18.56 17.67 -18.07
CA ALA A 35 18.21 18.69 -17.09
C ALA A 35 19.34 18.96 -16.08
N ALA A 36 20.12 17.94 -15.70
CA ALA A 36 21.28 18.12 -14.81
C ALA A 36 22.44 18.90 -15.47
N ILE A 37 22.54 18.87 -16.81
CA ILE A 37 23.59 19.56 -17.58
C ILE A 37 23.21 21.02 -17.88
N SER A 38 21.92 21.28 -18.10
CA SER A 38 21.38 22.63 -18.24
C SER A 38 21.05 23.15 -16.85
N GLY A 39 22.04 23.71 -16.14
CA GLY A 39 21.98 24.04 -14.71
C GLY A 39 20.77 24.87 -14.26
N ASP A 40 19.61 24.23 -14.13
CA ASP A 40 18.48 24.72 -13.38
C ASP A 40 18.56 24.12 -11.99
N LYS A 41 19.06 24.95 -11.07
CA LYS A 41 18.99 24.68 -9.65
C LYS A 41 17.54 24.83 -9.21
N LEU A 42 16.81 23.72 -9.15
CA LEU A 42 15.87 23.53 -8.04
C LEU A 42 16.17 22.20 -7.36
N ALA A 43 17.18 22.29 -6.50
CA ALA A 43 17.22 21.49 -5.29
C ALA A 43 15.91 21.69 -4.52
N GLY A 44 15.44 20.61 -3.90
CA GLY A 44 14.26 20.62 -3.06
C GLY A 44 14.24 21.79 -2.08
N THR A 45 13.06 22.34 -1.85
CA THR A 45 12.85 23.23 -0.73
C THR A 45 12.24 22.45 0.43
N PRO A 46 12.96 22.32 1.55
CA PRO A 46 12.41 21.98 2.85
C PRO A 46 11.61 23.17 3.41
N MET A 47 10.73 22.83 4.33
CA MET A 47 9.88 23.72 5.12
C MET A 47 10.61 24.93 5.73
N GLY A 48 10.01 26.13 5.57
CA GLY A 48 9.88 27.16 6.60
C GLY A 48 11.02 28.16 6.79
N SER A 49 10.88 29.37 6.23
CA SER A 49 10.71 30.60 7.03
C SER A 49 10.40 31.79 6.12
N ASP A 50 9.64 32.72 6.68
CA ASP A 50 9.63 34.16 6.41
C ASP A 50 8.35 34.76 5.82
N SER A 51 8.08 35.90 6.42
CA SER A 51 6.92 36.76 6.46
C SER A 51 6.63 37.45 5.13
N GLY A 52 5.40 37.94 5.00
CA GLY A 52 5.16 39.16 4.24
C GLY A 52 4.28 39.04 2.99
N ASN A 53 2.97 39.00 3.23
CA ASN A 53 1.96 39.83 2.56
C ASN A 53 1.82 39.77 1.03
N GLY A 54 0.81 39.02 0.55
CA GLY A 54 0.36 39.09 -0.85
C GLY A 54 -0.83 38.18 -1.19
N THR A 55 -2.02 38.62 -0.81
CA THR A 55 -3.39 38.24 -1.21
C THR A 55 -3.61 37.32 -2.43
N THR A 56 -4.41 36.27 -2.18
CA THR A 56 -5.31 35.46 -3.06
C THR A 56 -4.73 34.54 -4.14
N THR A 57 -4.73 33.22 -3.88
CA THR A 57 -5.79 32.29 -4.35
C THR A 57 -5.59 30.94 -3.66
N ALA A 58 -6.63 30.45 -3.00
CA ALA A 58 -6.66 29.20 -2.28
C ALA A 58 -6.48 28.00 -3.25
N ALA A 59 -5.26 27.48 -3.36
CA ALA A 59 -5.07 26.08 -3.65
C ALA A 59 -5.18 25.36 -2.32
N ALA A 60 -6.31 24.68 -2.10
CA ALA A 60 -6.49 23.77 -0.98
C ALA A 60 -5.29 22.82 -0.94
N GLY A 61 -4.46 22.98 0.08
CA GLY A 61 -3.29 22.17 0.27
C GLY A 61 -3.71 20.72 0.42
N SER A 62 -3.03 19.83 -0.29
CA SER A 62 -2.81 18.47 0.18
C SER A 62 -1.94 18.56 1.43
N ALA A 63 -2.51 19.03 2.53
CA ALA A 63 -1.92 18.82 3.84
C ALA A 63 -1.91 17.31 4.02
N GLY A 64 -0.71 16.71 3.92
CA GLY A 64 -0.53 15.31 4.24
C GLY A 64 -1.04 14.99 5.65
N PRO A 65 -1.15 13.69 6.00
CA PRO A 65 -1.61 13.28 7.32
C PRO A 65 -0.87 14.06 8.41
N SER A 66 -1.63 14.53 9.41
CA SER A 66 -1.02 15.14 10.58
C SER A 66 -0.05 14.15 11.26
N PRO A 67 0.97 14.63 12.00
CA PRO A 67 1.88 13.74 12.72
C PRO A 67 1.19 12.78 13.69
N GLU A 68 0.00 13.14 14.18
CA GLU A 68 -0.82 12.29 15.06
C GLU A 68 -1.52 11.18 14.27
N GLU A 69 -2.16 11.52 13.14
CA GLU A 69 -2.76 10.55 12.22
C GLU A 69 -1.73 9.56 11.69
N ALA A 70 -0.53 10.03 11.33
CA ALA A 70 0.56 9.15 10.88
C ALA A 70 1.06 8.21 11.99
N ARG A 71 1.07 8.62 13.26
CA ARG A 71 1.41 7.71 14.38
C ARG A 71 0.32 6.68 14.63
N GLN A 72 -0.93 7.11 14.54
CA GLN A 72 -2.08 6.23 14.73
C GLN A 72 -2.14 5.18 13.62
N ALA A 73 -2.00 5.58 12.36
CA ALA A 73 -1.95 4.66 11.22
C ALA A 73 -0.83 3.63 11.35
N LYS A 74 0.39 4.02 11.77
CA LYS A 74 1.49 3.07 12.04
C LYS A 74 1.14 2.04 13.12
N LYS A 75 0.47 2.48 14.19
CA LYS A 75 0.04 1.61 15.28
C LYS A 75 -1.05 0.65 14.80
N ASP A 76 -1.98 1.12 13.99
CA ASP A 76 -3.03 0.31 13.40
C ASP A 76 -2.46 -0.73 12.44
N LEU A 77 -1.53 -0.37 11.55
CA LEU A 77 -0.80 -1.34 10.71
C LEU A 77 -0.16 -2.45 11.55
N THR A 78 0.64 -2.09 12.56
CA THR A 78 1.31 -3.09 13.42
C THR A 78 0.30 -3.99 14.14
N ARG A 79 -0.84 -3.44 14.58
CA ARG A 79 -1.91 -4.21 15.24
C ARG A 79 -2.57 -5.16 14.25
N ILE A 80 -2.92 -4.67 13.06
CA ILE A 80 -3.61 -5.43 12.01
C ILE A 80 -2.70 -6.57 11.51
N GLU A 81 -1.41 -6.32 11.29
CA GLU A 81 -0.43 -7.36 10.91
C GLU A 81 -0.35 -8.49 11.95
N ARG A 82 -0.36 -8.16 13.24
CA ARG A 82 -0.39 -9.17 14.31
C ARG A 82 -1.69 -9.96 14.30
N GLN A 83 -2.82 -9.30 14.02
CA GLN A 83 -4.12 -9.97 13.90
C GLN A 83 -4.14 -10.89 12.68
N MET A 84 -3.69 -10.43 11.51
CA MET A 84 -3.56 -11.24 10.30
C MET A 84 -2.66 -12.46 10.54
N THR A 85 -1.49 -12.28 11.17
CA THR A 85 -0.58 -13.40 11.50
C THR A 85 -1.28 -14.45 12.37
N LYS A 86 -2.08 -14.01 13.35
CA LYS A 86 -2.85 -14.90 14.23
C LYS A 86 -3.94 -15.65 13.45
N THR A 87 -4.70 -14.94 12.63
CA THR A 87 -5.79 -15.52 11.81
C THR A 87 -5.22 -16.53 10.80
N SER A 88 -4.11 -16.21 10.13
CA SER A 88 -3.40 -17.14 9.24
C SER A 88 -2.96 -18.42 9.97
N SER A 89 -2.42 -18.30 11.18
CA SER A 89 -2.06 -19.48 11.99
C SER A 89 -3.28 -20.33 12.38
N GLN A 90 -4.43 -19.69 12.64
CA GLN A 90 -5.68 -20.39 12.93
C GLN A 90 -6.23 -21.12 11.69
N ILE A 91 -6.15 -20.50 10.51
CA ILE A 91 -6.51 -21.11 9.22
C ILE A 91 -5.64 -22.34 8.96
N GLU A 92 -4.32 -22.23 9.14
CA GLU A 92 -3.40 -23.36 8.98
C GLU A 92 -3.75 -24.52 9.91
N LYS A 93 -4.04 -24.23 11.18
CA LYS A 93 -4.48 -25.24 12.15
C LYS A 93 -5.79 -25.92 11.74
N ILE A 94 -6.75 -25.18 11.20
CA ILE A 94 -8.01 -25.77 10.71
C ILE A 94 -7.78 -26.64 9.47
N ASN A 95 -6.91 -26.23 8.55
CA ASN A 95 -6.54 -27.04 7.39
C ASN A 95 -5.85 -28.36 7.79
N GLN A 96 -4.99 -28.31 8.81
CA GLN A 96 -4.42 -29.53 9.40
C GLN A 96 -5.52 -30.41 10.02
N GLN A 97 -6.45 -29.83 10.79
CA GLN A 97 -7.57 -30.59 11.38
C GLN A 97 -8.50 -31.21 10.32
N MET A 98 -8.73 -30.53 9.20
CA MET A 98 -9.48 -31.07 8.06
C MET A 98 -8.72 -32.24 7.40
N SER A 99 -7.41 -32.10 7.22
CA SER A 99 -6.56 -33.18 6.67
C SER A 99 -6.55 -34.42 7.58
N ASP A 100 -6.44 -34.20 8.90
CA ASP A 100 -6.51 -35.26 9.91
C ASP A 100 -7.90 -35.92 9.97
N ALA A 101 -8.97 -35.17 9.71
CA ALA A 101 -10.32 -35.72 9.65
C ALA A 101 -10.53 -36.56 8.38
N GLY A 102 -10.01 -36.12 7.24
CA GLY A 102 -10.12 -36.81 5.95
C GLY A 102 -9.25 -38.07 5.82
N SER A 103 -8.17 -38.18 6.59
CA SER A 103 -7.26 -39.34 6.57
C SER A 103 -7.75 -40.54 7.41
N LYS A 104 -8.87 -40.40 8.13
CA LYS A 104 -9.45 -41.48 8.94
C LYS A 104 -10.23 -42.48 8.09
N ALA A 105 -10.26 -43.75 8.51
CA ALA A 105 -10.99 -44.83 7.83
C ALA A 105 -12.50 -44.55 7.68
N THR A 106 -13.07 -43.77 8.59
CA THR A 106 -14.44 -43.25 8.49
C THR A 106 -14.38 -41.73 8.55
N VAL A 107 -14.80 -41.06 7.47
CA VAL A 107 -14.83 -39.61 7.38
C VAL A 107 -16.01 -39.07 8.17
N ASP A 108 -15.72 -38.16 9.11
CA ASP A 108 -16.72 -37.44 9.89
C ASP A 108 -17.14 -36.17 9.12
N PHE A 109 -18.17 -36.31 8.29
CA PHE A 109 -18.65 -35.22 7.43
C PHE A 109 -19.21 -34.02 8.21
N GLU A 110 -19.83 -34.25 9.37
CA GLU A 110 -20.36 -33.17 10.21
C GLU A 110 -19.23 -32.33 10.78
N LYS A 111 -18.17 -32.99 11.27
CA LYS A 111 -16.97 -32.29 11.74
C LYS A 111 -16.26 -31.54 10.62
N VAL A 112 -16.14 -32.12 9.43
CA VAL A 112 -15.52 -31.45 8.27
C VAL A 112 -16.35 -30.23 7.85
N ALA A 113 -17.67 -30.33 7.80
CA ALA A 113 -18.54 -29.20 7.48
C ALA A 113 -18.41 -28.05 8.51
N GLY A 114 -18.32 -28.39 9.81
CA GLY A 114 -18.08 -27.39 10.85
C GLY A 114 -16.72 -26.70 10.75
N LEU A 115 -15.67 -27.44 10.35
CA LEU A 115 -14.34 -26.88 10.10
C LEU A 115 -14.33 -25.97 8.86
N ASP A 116 -15.03 -26.34 7.77
CA ASP A 116 -15.15 -25.51 6.57
C ASP A 116 -15.89 -24.19 6.85
N ALA A 117 -16.99 -24.24 7.62
CA ALA A 117 -17.70 -23.04 8.04
C ALA A 117 -16.78 -22.07 8.80
N LYS A 118 -15.98 -22.61 9.74
CA LYS A 118 -15.02 -21.82 10.51
C LYS A 118 -13.86 -21.30 9.66
N LEU A 119 -13.39 -22.07 8.68
CA LEU A 119 -12.37 -21.64 7.73
C LEU A 119 -12.84 -20.41 6.97
N ARG A 120 -14.08 -20.44 6.45
CA ARG A 120 -14.68 -19.32 5.71
C ARG A 120 -14.83 -18.07 6.56
N GLU A 121 -15.21 -18.21 7.83
CA GLU A 121 -15.29 -17.10 8.77
C GLU A 121 -13.94 -16.43 8.97
N LEU A 122 -12.87 -17.20 9.20
CA LEU A 122 -11.52 -16.65 9.37
C LEU A 122 -10.98 -16.05 8.08
N GLN A 123 -11.31 -16.60 6.91
CA GLN A 123 -10.93 -16.01 5.63
C GLN A 123 -11.61 -14.66 5.40
N ALA A 124 -12.90 -14.54 5.75
CA ALA A 124 -13.61 -13.27 5.70
C ALA A 124 -13.05 -12.24 6.70
N GLU A 125 -12.67 -12.69 7.91
CA GLU A 125 -11.96 -11.84 8.88
C GLU A 125 -10.61 -11.38 8.32
N GLN A 126 -9.86 -12.26 7.65
CA GLN A 126 -8.60 -11.93 7.03
C GLN A 126 -8.76 -10.87 5.93
N GLU A 127 -9.74 -11.03 5.04
CA GLU A 127 -10.05 -10.05 3.98
C GLU A 127 -10.43 -8.67 4.57
N SER A 128 -11.21 -8.66 5.66
CA SER A 128 -11.56 -7.43 6.38
C SER A 128 -10.35 -6.76 7.03
N LEU A 129 -9.42 -7.54 7.60
CA LEU A 129 -8.16 -7.02 8.14
C LEU A 129 -7.25 -6.48 7.04
N GLU A 130 -7.18 -7.15 5.89
CA GLU A 130 -6.43 -6.69 4.72
C GLU A 130 -6.96 -5.36 4.19
N GLY A 131 -8.29 -5.19 4.12
CA GLY A 131 -8.91 -3.90 3.78
C GLY A 131 -8.52 -2.78 4.75
N GLN A 132 -8.61 -3.03 6.07
CA GLN A 132 -8.18 -2.06 7.08
C GLN A 132 -6.68 -1.76 7.02
N TRP A 133 -5.86 -2.74 6.64
CA TRP A 133 -4.42 -2.55 6.46
C TRP A 133 -4.15 -1.59 5.28
N LEU A 134 -4.84 -1.78 4.15
CA LEU A 134 -4.72 -0.91 2.99
C LEU A 134 -5.14 0.53 3.31
N GLU A 135 -6.27 0.72 4.00
CA GLU A 135 -6.72 2.05 4.42
C GLU A 135 -5.68 2.75 5.32
N ALA A 136 -5.08 2.01 6.27
CA ALA A 136 -4.04 2.56 7.14
C ALA A 136 -2.73 2.84 6.40
N ALA A 137 -2.40 2.06 5.37
CA ALA A 137 -1.23 2.29 4.51
C ALA A 137 -1.41 3.53 3.62
N GLU A 138 -2.60 3.74 3.06
CA GLU A 138 -2.95 4.94 2.28
C GLU A 138 -2.78 6.22 3.10
N VAL A 139 -3.16 6.20 4.39
CA VAL A 139 -2.95 7.33 5.30
C VAL A 139 -1.46 7.65 5.46
N LEU A 140 -0.57 6.66 5.36
CA LEU A 140 0.88 6.86 5.43
C LEU A 140 1.52 7.21 4.10
N GLY A 141 0.81 7.05 2.99
CA GLY A 141 1.31 7.24 1.64
C GLY A 141 2.23 6.11 1.15
N GLU A 142 2.05 4.90 1.70
CA GLU A 142 2.72 3.66 1.26
C GLU A 142 1.92 2.93 0.17
#